data_AF-K1RY72-F1
#
_entry.id   AF-K1RY72-F1
#
_cell.length_a   1.000
_cell.length_b   1.000
_cell.length_c   1.000
_cell.angle_alpha   90.00
_cell.angle_beta   90.00
_cell.angle_gamma   90.00
#
_symmetry.space_group_name_H-M   'P 1'
#
loop_
_entity.id
_entity.type
_entity.pdbx_description
1 polymer ?
#
loop_
_entity_poly.entity_id
_entity_poly.type
_entity_poly.pdbx_seq_one_letter_code
_entity_poly.pdbx_strand_id
1 'polypeptide(L)' 'HNVQTRLLFSGNLIKHPCFDQIRGTDAYRVAGELTNTDFIMNNTFWVGVYPGMTDEMIDYMAKIIIEAVNQ' A
#
# COMPACT_ATOMS: atom_id res chain seq x y z
N HIS A 1 2.47 13.85 12.55
CA HIS A 1 1.30 13.37 13.31
C HIS A 1 1.50 12.03 14.04
N ASN A 2 2.69 11.40 14.07
CA ASN A 2 2.94 10.13 14.80
C ASN A 2 1.99 8.95 14.47
N VAL A 3 1.27 9.01 13.36
CA VAL A 3 0.50 7.90 12.79
C VAL A 3 1.43 7.15 11.84
N GLN A 4 1.64 5.86 12.08
CA GLN A 4 2.44 5.02 11.18
C GLN A 4 1.60 4.56 9.99
N THR A 5 2.18 4.67 8.81
CA THR A 5 1.63 4.13 7.56
C THR A 5 2.59 3.08 6.99
N ARG A 6 2.06 2.19 6.14
CA ARG A 6 2.86 1.25 5.34
C ARG A 6 2.27 1.15 3.95
N LEU A 7 3.13 1.08 2.93
CA LEU A 7 2.69 0.71 1.59
C LEU A 7 2.15 -0.73 1.59
N LEU A 8 1.35 -1.07 0.58
CA LEU A 8 0.81 -2.43 0.46
C LEU A 8 1.87 -3.41 -0.08
N PHE A 9 2.76 -3.86 0.81
CA PHE A 9 3.85 -4.77 0.49
C PHE A 9 4.70 -4.28 -0.69
N SER A 10 4.93 -5.11 -1.71
CA SER A 10 5.63 -4.72 -2.93
C SER A 10 4.78 -3.86 -3.88
N GLY A 11 3.48 -3.70 -3.61
CA GLY A 11 2.52 -3.12 -4.53
C GLY A 11 2.36 -3.98 -5.77
N ASN A 12 3.24 -3.77 -6.75
CA ASN A 12 3.35 -4.60 -7.93
C ASN A 12 4.64 -5.42 -7.90
N LEU A 13 4.51 -6.72 -7.61
CA LEU A 13 5.64 -7.63 -7.47
C LEU A 13 6.49 -7.74 -8.74
N ILE A 14 5.89 -7.70 -9.94
CA ILE A 14 6.66 -7.79 -11.20
C ILE A 14 7.47 -6.52 -11.50
N LYS A 15 7.26 -5.45 -10.71
CA LYS A 15 8.07 -4.23 -10.76
C LYS A 15 9.19 -4.20 -9.71
N HIS A 16 9.18 -5.11 -8.74
CA HIS A 16 10.19 -5.21 -7.70
C HIS A 16 11.55 -5.68 -8.28
N PRO A 17 12.70 -5.22 -7.76
CA PRO A 17 14.02 -5.60 -8.29
C PRO A 17 14.30 -7.11 -8.33
N CYS A 18 13.66 -7.90 -7.47
CA CYS A 18 13.80 -9.37 -7.52
C CYS A 18 13.26 -10.00 -8.82
N PHE A 19 12.43 -9.28 -9.58
CA PHE A 19 11.96 -9.70 -10.89
C PHE A 19 12.88 -9.26 -12.04
N ASP A 20 13.90 -8.44 -11.82
CA ASP A 20 14.70 -7.85 -12.90
C ASP A 20 15.36 -8.89 -13.80
N GLN A 21 15.81 -10.02 -13.23
CA GLN A 21 16.44 -11.13 -13.97
C GLN A 21 15.46 -11.87 -14.90
N ILE A 22 14.17 -11.84 -14.61
CA ILE A 22 13.13 -12.59 -15.34
C ILE A 22 12.13 -11.68 -16.04
N ARG A 23 12.23 -10.35 -15.86
CA ARG A 23 11.30 -9.37 -16.42
C ARG A 23 11.36 -9.39 -17.95
N GLY A 24 10.22 -9.64 -18.57
CA GLY A 24 10.12 -9.74 -20.03
C GLY A 24 10.57 -11.10 -20.60
N THR A 25 10.85 -12.10 -19.76
CA THR A 25 11.05 -13.49 -20.19
C THR A 25 9.75 -14.29 -20.08
N ASP A 26 9.78 -15.56 -20.48
CA ASP A 26 8.69 -16.52 -20.37
C ASP A 26 8.60 -17.22 -19.00
N ALA A 27 9.48 -16.86 -18.06
CA ALA A 27 9.51 -17.43 -16.71
C ALA A 27 8.28 -17.04 -15.85
N TYR A 28 7.53 -16.02 -16.26
CA TYR A 28 6.21 -15.71 -15.71
C TYR A 28 5.28 -15.18 -16.81
N ARG A 29 3.97 -15.15 -16.52
CA ARG A 29 2.96 -14.61 -17.43
C ARG A 29 2.02 -13.68 -16.69
N VAL A 30 1.53 -12.67 -17.41
CA VAL A 30 0.44 -11.81 -16.98
C VAL A 30 -0.72 -12.02 -17.95
N ALA A 31 -1.91 -12.32 -17.42
CA ALA A 31 -3.12 -12.42 -18.22
C ALA A 31 -3.89 -11.10 -18.12
N GLY A 32 -3.94 -10.35 -19.23
CA GLY A 32 -4.57 -9.03 -19.27
C GLY A 32 -3.68 -7.94 -18.68
N GLU A 33 -4.32 -6.96 -18.04
CA GLU A 33 -3.67 -5.77 -17.48
C GLU A 33 -3.57 -5.84 -15.95
N LEU A 34 -2.57 -5.18 -15.37
CA LEU A 34 -2.40 -5.04 -13.92
C LEU A 34 -2.76 -3.63 -13.43
N THR A 35 -3.76 -2.99 -14.05
CA THR A 35 -4.13 -1.59 -13.78
C THR A 35 -4.38 -1.32 -12.29
N ASN A 36 -5.11 -2.20 -11.60
CA ASN A 36 -5.37 -2.04 -10.17
C ASN A 36 -4.13 -2.30 -9.30
N THR A 37 -3.28 -3.25 -9.69
CA THR A 37 -2.01 -3.51 -9.00
C THR A 37 -1.05 -2.32 -9.12
N ASP A 38 -1.03 -1.67 -10.29
CA ASP A 38 -0.28 -0.44 -10.52
C ASP A 38 -0.88 0.74 -9.75
N PHE A 39 -2.22 0.83 -9.68
CA PHE A 39 -2.89 1.81 -8.83
C PHE A 39 -2.50 1.62 -7.36
N ILE A 40 -2.54 0.38 -6.86
CA ILE A 40 -2.15 0.00 -5.49
C ILE A 40 -0.70 0.42 -5.19
N MET A 41 0.24 0.10 -6.08
CA MET A 41 1.65 0.42 -5.91
C MET A 41 1.91 1.93 -5.74
N ASN A 42 1.12 2.77 -6.43
CA ASN A 42 1.34 4.21 -6.46
C ASN A 42 0.46 5.00 -5.49
N ASN A 43 -0.73 4.49 -5.13
CA ASN A 43 -1.78 5.29 -4.48
C ASN A 43 -2.33 4.64 -3.20
N THR A 44 -1.75 3.54 -2.72
CA THR A 44 -2.28 2.81 -1.56
C THR A 44 -1.26 2.67 -0.45
N PHE A 45 -1.73 2.93 0.77
CA PHE A 45 -1.08 2.57 2.01
C PHE A 45 -2.15 2.09 3.00
N TRP A 46 -1.72 1.43 4.07
CA TRP A 46 -2.59 1.03 5.17
C TRP A 46 -2.10 1.61 6.49
N VAL A 47 -3.02 1.64 7.46
CA VAL A 47 -2.80 2.09 8.84
C VAL A 47 -3.21 0.98 9.82
N GLY A 48 -2.68 1.02 11.04
CA GLY A 48 -2.94 -0.02 12.04
C GLY A 48 -4.36 0.04 12.59
N VAL A 49 -5.00 -1.12 12.74
CA VAL A 49 -6.29 -1.34 13.43
C VAL A 49 -6.26 -2.64 14.25
N TYR A 50 -5.10 -2.96 14.84
CA TYR A 50 -4.92 -4.24 15.54
C TYR A 50 -5.50 -4.20 16.96
N PRO A 51 -5.82 -5.36 17.58
CA PRO A 51 -6.55 -5.41 18.86
C PRO A 51 -5.91 -4.72 20.07
N GLY A 52 -4.63 -4.32 20.00
CA GLY A 52 -3.96 -3.62 21.09
C GLY A 52 -4.00 -2.08 20.97
N MET A 53 -4.72 -1.54 19.99
CA MET A 53 -4.98 -0.11 19.88
C MET A 53 -6.18 0.26 20.73
N THR A 54 -6.08 1.38 21.46
CA THR A 54 -7.23 1.93 22.18
C THR A 54 -8.09 2.78 21.26
N ASP A 55 -9.34 3.02 21.65
CA ASP A 55 -10.25 3.88 20.90
C ASP A 55 -9.68 5.29 20.72
N GLU A 56 -8.99 5.83 21.73
CA GLU A 56 -8.37 7.16 21.62
C GLU A 56 -7.26 7.24 20.56
N MET A 57 -6.50 6.14 20.37
CA MET A 57 -5.50 6.07 19.31
C MET A 57 -6.16 6.04 17.93
N ILE A 58 -7.28 5.33 17.79
CA ILE A 58 -8.05 5.23 16.55
C ILE A 58 -8.71 6.57 16.23
N ASP A 59 -9.34 7.22 17.21
CA ASP A 59 -9.98 8.52 17.06
C ASP A 59 -8.98 9.60 16.67
N TYR A 60 -7.81 9.62 17.31
CA TYR A 60 -6.73 10.54 16.95
C TYR A 60 -6.29 10.31 15.50
N MET A 61 -6.06 9.06 15.10
CA MET A 61 -5.67 8.73 13.73
C MET A 61 -6.73 9.16 12.71
N ALA A 62 -8.02 8.89 12.98
CA ALA A 62 -9.12 9.28 12.12
C ALA A 62 -9.20 10.80 11.97
N LYS A 63 -9.09 11.56 13.07
CA LYS A 63 -9.05 13.02 13.06
C LYS A 63 -7.93 13.54 12.14
N ILE A 64 -6.71 13.02 12.29
CA ILE A 64 -5.57 13.45 11.49
C ILE A 64 -5.77 13.16 9.99
N ILE A 65 -6.34 12.00 9.65
CA ILE A 65 -6.61 11.66 8.25
C ILE A 65 -7.64 12.62 7.65
N ILE A 66 -8.72 12.94 8.38
CA ILE A 66 -9.74 13.90 7.94
C ILE A 66 -9.14 15.30 7.76
N GLU A 67 -8.30 15.76 8.69
CA GLU A 67 -7.61 17.04 8.57
C GLU A 67 -6.69 17.10 7.35
N ALA A 68 -5.95 16.03 7.06
CA ALA A 68 -5.03 15.97 5.92
C ALA A 68 -5.76 15.97 4.56
N VAL A 69 -6.95 15.36 4.47
CA VAL A 69 -7.76 15.34 3.24
C VAL A 69 -8.43 16.69 2.93
N ASN A 70 -8.69 17.49 3.96
CA ASN A 70 -9.36 18.79 3.81
C ASN A 70 -8.39 19.98 3.65
N GLN A 71 -7.09 19.73 3.55
CA GLN A 71 -6.06 20.74 3.23
C GLN A 71 -5.88 20.89 1.72
#